data_AF-A0AAW2P9J7-F1
#
_entry.id   AF-A0AAW2P9J7-F1
#
_cell.length_a   1.000
_cell.length_b   1.000
_cell.length_c   1.000
_cell.angle_alpha   90.00
_cell.angle_beta   90.00
_cell.angle_gamma   90.00
#
_symmetry.space_group_name_H-M   'P 1'
#
loop_
_entity.id
_entity.type
_entity.pdbx_description
1 polymer ?
#
loop_
_entity_poly.entity_id
_entity_poly.type
_entity_poly.pdbx_seq_one_letter_code
_entity_poly.pdbx_strand_id
1 'polypeptide(L)'
;MGRGSNWAGNSDLQQLGPTNYLSVTDRSTGAFSPRPTSAHYFSSLTTCCLPLYILTPLSFPVRLSVHALCCLWCRESILSEGRDIVNKLTAHHKQYYTFKWAAAHEDVLAFFTPVWLSRLENAHLWVTGWKPSLAFRLVESLRNARPPAAAASLAGMTEEQVKKIEALRVKIKVEEERVEREMERQQVGMADRKMVELVRQERLAEKNGGAVEVAVRGMLGGLEKVMKMADCVRLKTLKGMLDVLTPTQCVHFLAANSMLQIQMRKMGEKER
;
A
#
# COMPACT_ATOMS: atom_id res chain seq x y z
N MET A 1 -22.19 15.03 12.90
CA MET A 1 -21.61 14.15 13.95
C MET A 1 -21.02 12.93 13.27
N GLY A 2 -19.70 12.83 13.27
CA GLY A 2 -18.94 11.88 12.46
C GLY A 2 -19.00 10.45 13.01
N ARG A 3 -19.19 9.48 12.11
CA ARG A 3 -18.94 8.06 12.39
C ARG A 3 -17.44 7.83 12.27
N GLY A 4 -16.75 7.83 13.40
CA GLY A 4 -15.36 7.40 13.50
C GLY A 4 -15.28 5.89 13.37
N SER A 5 -14.72 5.40 12.26
CA SER A 5 -14.33 4.01 12.13
C SER A 5 -13.11 3.77 13.03
N ASN A 6 -13.32 3.03 14.12
CA ASN A 6 -12.31 2.72 15.12
C ASN A 6 -11.36 1.63 14.60
N TRP A 7 -10.31 2.04 13.88
CA TRP A 7 -9.30 1.13 13.32
C TRP A 7 -8.15 0.83 14.31
N ALA A 8 -8.20 1.38 15.52
CA ALA A 8 -7.10 1.37 16.48
C ALA A 8 -7.51 0.86 17.88
N GLY A 9 -8.43 -0.11 17.93
CA GLY A 9 -8.68 -0.91 19.13
C GLY A 9 -7.67 -2.06 19.21
N ASN A 10 -6.75 -1.99 20.17
CA ASN A 10 -5.63 -2.92 20.37
C ASN A 10 -6.04 -4.31 20.91
N SER A 11 -7.28 -4.76 20.68
CA SER A 11 -7.89 -5.92 21.33
C SER A 11 -8.51 -6.96 20.38
N ASP A 12 -8.76 -6.62 19.11
CA ASP A 12 -9.47 -7.54 18.18
C ASP A 12 -8.55 -8.40 17.31
N LEU A 13 -7.21 -8.23 17.42
CA LEU A 13 -6.23 -8.96 16.60
C LEU A 13 -5.67 -10.23 17.28
N GLN A 14 -6.16 -10.61 18.46
CA GLN A 14 -5.68 -11.77 19.22
C GLN A 14 -6.57 -13.03 19.15
N GLN A 15 -7.68 -13.01 18.42
CA GLN A 15 -8.60 -14.16 18.38
C GLN A 15 -8.97 -14.57 16.96
N LEU A 16 -8.04 -15.13 16.19
CA LEU A 16 -8.40 -15.96 15.05
C LEU A 16 -7.42 -17.13 14.94
N GLY A 17 -7.80 -18.27 15.54
CA GLY A 17 -7.20 -19.57 15.30
C GLY A 17 -7.62 -20.17 13.96
N PRO A 18 -7.04 -21.31 13.56
CA PRO A 18 -6.96 -21.71 12.15
C PRO A 18 -8.17 -22.53 11.70
N THR A 19 -8.66 -22.25 10.50
CA THR A 19 -9.53 -23.19 9.77
C THR A 19 -9.18 -23.24 8.29
N ASN A 20 -8.63 -24.39 7.92
CA ASN A 20 -8.67 -25.11 6.65
C ASN A 20 -8.20 -24.42 5.35
N TYR A 21 -6.97 -24.77 4.99
CA TYR A 21 -6.38 -24.67 3.66
C TYR A 21 -7.11 -25.56 2.65
N LEU A 22 -7.42 -25.01 1.47
CA LEU A 22 -7.72 -25.78 0.26
C LEU A 22 -6.79 -25.31 -0.86
N SER A 23 -5.97 -26.25 -1.32
CA SER A 23 -5.12 -26.19 -2.50
C SER A 23 -5.94 -26.13 -3.78
N VAL A 24 -5.59 -25.21 -4.69
CA VAL A 24 -6.01 -25.31 -6.11
C VAL A 24 -4.81 -24.97 -7.00
N THR A 25 -4.22 -26.03 -7.56
CA THR A 25 -3.49 -25.99 -8.83
C THR A 25 -4.50 -25.98 -9.97
N ASP A 26 -4.35 -25.09 -10.95
CA ASP A 26 -4.60 -25.49 -12.34
C ASP A 26 -3.85 -24.62 -13.37
N ARG A 27 -3.35 -25.30 -14.41
CA ARG A 27 -2.82 -24.76 -15.66
C ARG A 27 -4.00 -24.53 -16.61
N SER A 28 -4.07 -23.37 -17.26
CA SER A 28 -4.60 -23.33 -18.62
C SER A 28 -4.04 -22.16 -19.42
N THR A 29 -3.34 -22.53 -20.48
CA THR A 29 -2.98 -21.73 -21.66
C THR A 29 -4.23 -21.31 -22.41
N GLY A 30 -4.32 -20.04 -22.84
CA GLY A 30 -5.38 -19.58 -23.74
C GLY A 30 -5.22 -18.13 -24.21
N ALA A 31 -4.74 -17.98 -25.45
CA ALA A 31 -5.00 -16.93 -26.44
C ALA A 31 -4.88 -15.43 -26.07
N PHE A 32 -3.88 -14.79 -26.70
CA PHE A 32 -3.66 -13.36 -26.84
C PHE A 32 -4.72 -12.70 -27.76
N SER A 33 -5.29 -11.57 -27.33
CA SER A 33 -6.05 -10.61 -28.16
C SER A 33 -5.79 -9.18 -27.62
N PRO A 34 -5.84 -8.12 -28.46
CA PRO A 34 -4.90 -7.01 -28.35
C PRO A 34 -5.31 -5.89 -27.37
N ARG A 35 -4.27 -5.15 -26.96
CA ARG A 35 -4.29 -3.99 -26.06
C ARG A 35 -5.31 -2.92 -26.48
N PRO A 36 -6.09 -2.34 -25.56
CA PRO A 36 -6.70 -1.04 -25.78
C PRO A 36 -5.64 0.06 -25.57
N THR A 37 -5.40 0.83 -26.62
CA THR A 37 -4.61 2.06 -26.60
C THR A 37 -5.29 3.14 -25.75
N SER A 38 -4.48 3.98 -25.11
CA SER A 38 -4.83 5.03 -24.14
C SER A 38 -5.66 6.21 -24.67
N ALA A 39 -6.40 6.05 -25.78
CA ALA A 39 -7.19 7.11 -26.40
C ALA A 39 -8.66 7.14 -25.93
N HIS A 40 -9.16 6.10 -25.25
CA HIS A 40 -10.59 5.98 -24.93
C HIS A 40 -11.05 6.65 -23.62
N TYR A 41 -10.13 7.14 -22.76
CA TYR A 41 -10.53 7.80 -21.50
C TYR A 41 -10.85 9.30 -21.66
N PHE A 42 -10.36 9.96 -22.72
CA PHE A 42 -10.56 11.41 -22.92
C PHE A 42 -11.78 11.77 -23.79
N SER A 43 -12.43 10.80 -24.43
CA SER A 43 -13.67 11.03 -25.19
C SER A 43 -14.90 11.21 -24.27
N SER A 44 -14.85 10.73 -23.03
CA SER A 44 -16.05 10.71 -22.18
C SER A 44 -16.48 12.10 -21.67
N LEU A 45 -15.55 13.04 -21.49
CA LEU A 45 -15.88 14.40 -21.01
C LEU A 45 -16.65 15.24 -22.06
N THR A 46 -16.37 15.06 -23.34
CA THR A 46 -17.15 15.69 -24.43
C THR A 46 -18.41 14.91 -24.77
N THR A 47 -18.40 13.57 -24.65
CA THR A 47 -19.53 12.72 -25.05
C THR A 47 -20.70 12.74 -24.06
N CYS A 48 -20.49 13.04 -22.78
CA CYS A 48 -21.60 13.16 -21.81
C CYS A 48 -22.51 14.38 -22.05
N CYS A 49 -22.01 15.45 -22.69
CA CYS A 49 -22.77 16.69 -22.90
C CYS A 49 -23.32 16.87 -24.33
N LEU A 50 -22.82 16.12 -25.31
CA LEU A 50 -23.19 16.26 -26.72
C LEU A 50 -24.66 15.94 -27.07
N PRO A 51 -25.39 15.00 -26.43
CA PRO A 51 -26.73 14.66 -26.90
C PRO A 51 -27.80 15.72 -26.61
N LEU A 52 -27.57 16.64 -25.66
CA LEU A 52 -28.54 17.67 -25.27
C LEU A 52 -28.34 19.01 -25.99
N TYR A 53 -27.17 19.26 -26.60
CA TYR A 53 -26.86 20.52 -27.26
C TYR A 53 -27.57 20.72 -28.60
N ILE A 54 -28.01 19.64 -29.25
CA ILE A 54 -28.47 19.67 -30.66
C ILE A 54 -30.01 19.69 -30.79
N LEU A 55 -30.78 19.35 -29.74
CA LEU A 55 -32.22 19.05 -29.91
C LEU A 55 -33.22 19.94 -29.16
N THR A 56 -32.83 21.02 -28.48
CA THR A 56 -33.83 21.90 -27.81
C THR A 56 -33.58 23.42 -27.99
N PRO A 57 -34.60 24.19 -28.40
CA PRO A 57 -34.53 25.66 -28.47
C PRO A 57 -34.82 26.26 -27.08
N LEU A 58 -33.97 25.93 -26.09
CA LEU A 58 -34.03 26.55 -24.78
C LEU A 58 -33.22 27.85 -24.79
N SER A 59 -33.76 28.90 -24.17
CA SER A 59 -33.12 30.21 -24.01
C SER A 59 -31.79 30.11 -23.24
N PHE A 60 -30.84 30.99 -23.57
CA PHE A 60 -29.46 31.02 -23.04
C PHE A 60 -29.30 30.73 -21.53
N PRO A 61 -30.13 31.28 -20.60
CA PRO A 61 -29.99 31.00 -19.16
C PRO A 61 -30.35 29.55 -18.76
N VAL A 62 -31.25 28.89 -19.50
CA VAL A 62 -31.63 27.49 -19.22
C VAL A 62 -30.55 26.53 -19.70
N ARG A 63 -29.86 26.85 -20.81
CA ARG A 63 -28.70 26.07 -21.31
C ARG A 63 -27.52 26.06 -20.34
N LEU A 64 -27.22 27.20 -19.72
CA LEU A 64 -26.16 27.30 -18.71
C LEU A 64 -26.47 26.46 -17.46
N SER A 65 -27.74 26.43 -17.06
CA SER A 65 -28.22 25.66 -15.91
C SER A 65 -28.17 24.15 -16.15
N VAL A 66 -28.55 23.68 -17.35
CA VAL A 66 -28.49 22.25 -17.71
C VAL A 66 -27.04 21.75 -17.83
N HIS A 67 -26.13 22.56 -18.39
CA HIS A 67 -24.71 22.23 -18.43
C HIS A 67 -24.11 22.15 -17.02
N ALA A 68 -24.43 23.12 -16.15
CA ALA A 68 -23.98 23.13 -14.76
C ALA A 68 -24.47 21.89 -14.00
N LEU A 69 -25.76 21.52 -14.17
CA LEU A 69 -26.33 20.32 -13.56
C LEU A 69 -25.72 19.01 -14.10
N CYS A 70 -25.44 18.93 -15.40
CA CYS A 70 -24.75 17.78 -15.99
C CYS A 70 -23.30 17.65 -15.47
N CYS A 71 -22.58 18.76 -15.37
CA CYS A 71 -21.24 18.77 -14.78
C CYS A 71 -21.26 18.44 -13.28
N LEU A 72 -22.28 18.90 -12.54
CA LEU A 72 -22.48 18.56 -11.12
C LEU A 72 -22.78 17.07 -10.95
N TRP A 73 -23.66 16.50 -11.78
CA TRP A 73 -24.02 15.08 -11.72
C TRP A 73 -22.87 14.17 -12.17
N CYS A 74 -22.13 14.54 -13.22
CA CYS A 74 -20.92 13.85 -13.65
C CYS A 74 -19.84 13.91 -12.56
N ARG A 75 -19.65 15.07 -11.93
CA ARG A 75 -18.75 15.23 -10.78
C ARG A 75 -19.19 14.38 -9.59
N GLU A 76 -20.48 14.34 -9.25
CA GLU A 76 -21.01 13.49 -8.18
C GLU A 76 -20.85 12.00 -8.48
N SER A 77 -21.11 11.58 -9.72
CA SER A 77 -20.93 10.19 -10.18
C SER A 77 -19.48 9.72 -10.09
N ILE A 78 -18.54 10.55 -10.57
CA ILE A 78 -17.08 10.28 -10.46
C ILE A 78 -16.64 10.26 -9.00
N LEU A 79 -17.21 11.11 -8.14
CA LEU A 79 -16.93 11.13 -6.71
C LEU A 79 -17.50 9.90 -5.98
N SER A 80 -18.64 9.35 -6.40
CA SER A 80 -19.14 8.06 -5.87
C SER A 80 -18.26 6.89 -6.31
N GLU A 81 -17.92 6.78 -7.60
CA GLU A 81 -17.05 5.71 -8.11
C GLU A 81 -15.65 5.75 -7.47
N GLY A 82 -15.09 6.95 -7.28
CA GLY A 82 -13.81 7.12 -6.61
C GLY A 82 -13.83 6.64 -5.15
N ARG A 83 -14.92 6.90 -4.41
CA ARG A 83 -15.09 6.40 -3.04
C ARG A 83 -15.16 4.87 -2.99
N ASP A 84 -15.86 4.25 -3.93
CA ASP A 84 -15.98 2.80 -4.00
C ASP A 84 -14.65 2.12 -4.31
N ILE A 85 -13.86 2.69 -5.23
CA ILE A 85 -12.51 2.20 -5.54
C ILE A 85 -11.60 2.29 -4.31
N VAL A 86 -11.61 3.43 -3.61
CA VAL A 86 -10.81 3.63 -2.38
C VAL A 86 -11.21 2.61 -1.31
N ASN A 87 -12.51 2.35 -1.13
CA ASN A 87 -13.01 1.37 -0.17
C ASN A 87 -12.57 -0.06 -0.53
N LYS A 88 -12.72 -0.46 -1.79
CA LYS A 88 -12.27 -1.77 -2.28
C LYS A 88 -10.77 -1.96 -2.08
N LEU A 89 -9.97 -0.97 -2.45
CA LEU A 89 -8.52 -1.06 -2.30
C LEU A 89 -8.11 -1.13 -0.82
N THR A 90 -8.78 -0.37 0.04
CA THR A 90 -8.54 -0.42 1.50
C THR A 90 -8.88 -1.80 2.07
N ALA A 91 -9.99 -2.40 1.63
CA ALA A 91 -10.35 -3.76 1.99
C ALA A 91 -9.30 -4.79 1.54
N HIS A 92 -8.80 -4.67 0.30
CA HIS A 92 -7.72 -5.53 -0.20
C HIS A 92 -6.42 -5.39 0.60
N HIS A 93 -6.03 -4.17 0.99
CA HIS A 93 -4.86 -3.97 1.85
C HIS A 93 -5.05 -4.64 3.21
N LYS A 94 -6.24 -4.50 3.82
CA LYS A 94 -6.56 -5.18 5.08
C LYS A 94 -6.40 -6.69 4.94
N GLN A 95 -7.04 -7.28 3.93
CA GLN A 95 -6.95 -8.71 3.65
C GLN A 95 -5.50 -9.16 3.43
N TYR A 96 -4.75 -8.44 2.60
CA TYR A 96 -3.34 -8.73 2.34
C TYR A 96 -2.52 -8.80 3.62
N TYR A 97 -2.60 -7.81 4.51
CA TYR A 97 -1.82 -7.83 5.75
C TYR A 97 -2.32 -8.88 6.74
N THR A 98 -3.62 -9.19 6.77
CA THR A 98 -4.14 -10.33 7.55
C THR A 98 -3.48 -11.64 7.10
N PHE A 99 -3.48 -11.93 5.79
CA PHE A 99 -2.84 -13.15 5.26
C PHE A 99 -1.33 -13.13 5.46
N LYS A 100 -0.68 -11.98 5.22
CA LYS A 100 0.76 -11.81 5.40
C LYS A 100 1.18 -12.11 6.85
N TRP A 101 0.42 -11.62 7.83
CA TRP A 101 0.71 -11.85 9.25
C TRP A 101 0.44 -13.29 9.68
N ALA A 102 -0.57 -13.95 9.13
CA ALA A 102 -0.80 -15.37 9.36
C ALA A 102 0.36 -16.22 8.81
N ALA A 103 0.78 -15.97 7.57
CA ALA A 103 1.90 -16.67 6.94
C ALA A 103 3.24 -16.42 7.66
N ALA A 104 3.47 -15.22 8.19
CA ALA A 104 4.69 -14.92 8.94
C ALA A 104 4.77 -15.64 10.29
N HIS A 105 3.65 -16.10 10.83
CA HIS A 105 3.66 -16.96 12.01
C HIS A 105 4.22 -18.35 11.69
N GLU A 106 4.00 -18.83 10.46
CA GLU A 106 4.53 -20.11 9.98
C GLU A 106 6.00 -19.98 9.55
N ASP A 107 6.33 -18.97 8.72
CA ASP A 107 7.70 -18.68 8.27
C ASP A 107 7.91 -17.18 8.05
N VAL A 108 8.50 -16.52 9.05
CA VAL A 108 8.85 -15.10 8.96
C VAL A 108 10.06 -14.84 8.05
N LEU A 109 10.99 -15.79 7.92
CA LEU A 109 12.25 -15.57 7.19
C LEU A 109 12.00 -15.41 5.69
N ALA A 110 11.01 -16.12 5.15
CA ALA A 110 10.57 -15.97 3.76
C ALA A 110 10.27 -14.51 3.37
N PHE A 111 9.85 -13.66 4.32
CA PHE A 111 9.53 -12.26 4.06
C PHE A 111 10.75 -11.32 4.13
N PHE A 112 11.80 -11.70 4.86
CA PHE A 112 13.05 -10.93 4.94
C PHE A 112 14.00 -11.24 3.80
N THR A 113 13.90 -12.44 3.21
CA THR A 113 14.65 -12.85 2.02
C THR A 113 13.72 -13.39 0.93
N PRO A 114 12.85 -12.54 0.35
CA PRO A 114 11.84 -12.98 -0.58
C PRO A 114 12.45 -13.40 -1.92
N VAL A 115 12.33 -14.68 -2.26
CA VAL A 115 12.84 -15.26 -3.52
C VAL A 115 12.06 -14.80 -4.75
N TRP A 116 10.86 -14.24 -4.54
CA TRP A 116 9.99 -13.74 -5.60
C TRP A 116 10.26 -12.29 -6.01
N LEU A 117 11.15 -11.57 -5.31
CA LEU A 117 11.55 -10.22 -5.67
C LEU A 117 12.83 -10.21 -6.51
N SER A 118 12.90 -9.31 -7.48
CA SER A 118 14.12 -8.99 -8.21
C SER A 118 15.17 -8.32 -7.30
N ARG A 119 16.43 -8.24 -7.76
CA ARG A 119 17.50 -7.54 -7.02
C ARG A 119 17.14 -6.07 -6.77
N LEU A 120 16.55 -5.41 -7.77
CA LEU A 120 16.09 -4.03 -7.66
C LEU A 120 14.98 -3.86 -6.62
N GLU A 121 13.99 -4.75 -6.62
CA GLU A 121 12.91 -4.73 -5.63
C GLU A 121 13.45 -4.99 -4.22
N ASN A 122 14.39 -5.93 -4.08
CA ASN A 122 15.06 -6.21 -2.81
C ASN A 122 15.87 -5.01 -2.31
N ALA A 123 16.55 -4.27 -3.19
CA ALA A 123 17.30 -3.06 -2.81
C ALA A 123 16.41 -1.93 -2.28
N HIS A 124 15.12 -1.93 -2.64
CA HIS A 124 14.13 -0.95 -2.17
C HIS A 124 13.29 -1.47 -0.99
N LEU A 125 13.57 -2.69 -0.50
CA LEU A 125 12.88 -3.28 0.62
C LEU A 125 13.31 -2.61 1.93
N TRP A 126 12.33 -2.18 2.71
CA TRP A 126 12.52 -1.73 4.09
C TRP A 126 11.83 -2.74 5.01
N VAL A 127 12.60 -3.49 5.78
CA VAL A 127 12.10 -4.63 6.57
C VAL A 127 11.53 -5.73 5.64
N THR A 128 10.21 -5.77 5.43
CA THR A 128 9.53 -6.76 4.57
C THR A 128 8.56 -6.12 3.57
N GLY A 129 8.82 -4.87 3.17
CA GLY A 129 7.98 -4.16 2.19
C GLY A 129 8.49 -2.74 1.90
N TRP A 130 7.64 -1.89 1.30
CA TRP A 130 8.01 -0.51 0.98
C TRP A 130 8.20 0.37 2.23
N LYS A 131 9.06 1.40 2.15
CA LYS A 131 9.29 2.37 3.24
C LYS A 131 8.19 3.44 3.26
N PRO A 132 7.43 3.63 4.35
CA PRO A 132 6.37 4.63 4.46
C PRO A 132 6.71 6.04 3.98
N SER A 133 7.94 6.50 4.21
CA SER A 133 8.48 7.79 3.74
C SER A 133 8.40 7.98 2.22
N LEU A 134 8.36 6.90 1.44
CA LEU A 134 8.21 6.96 -0.02
C LEU A 134 6.84 7.51 -0.45
N ALA A 135 5.78 7.28 0.34
CA ALA A 135 4.45 7.80 0.04
C ALA A 135 4.43 9.34 0.05
N PHE A 136 5.13 9.98 0.99
CA PHE A 136 5.20 11.44 1.07
C PHE A 136 6.02 12.03 -0.09
N ARG A 137 7.12 11.38 -0.48
CA ARG A 137 7.88 11.76 -1.67
C ARG A 137 7.05 11.65 -2.95
N LEU A 138 6.21 10.63 -3.04
CA LEU A 138 5.30 10.46 -4.16
C LEU A 138 4.28 11.60 -4.23
N VAL A 139 3.68 11.97 -3.09
CA VAL A 139 2.72 13.10 -3.01
C VAL A 139 3.38 14.41 -3.43
N GLU A 140 4.59 14.68 -2.94
CA GLU A 140 5.36 15.86 -3.33
C GLU A 140 5.66 15.88 -4.83
N SER A 141 6.04 14.74 -5.41
CA SER A 141 6.26 14.58 -6.85
C SER A 141 4.98 14.86 -7.65
N LEU A 142 3.84 14.29 -7.24
CA LEU A 142 2.55 14.48 -7.91
C LEU A 142 2.03 15.92 -7.81
N ARG A 143 2.35 16.62 -6.72
CA ARG A 143 2.04 18.05 -6.54
C ARG A 143 2.86 18.93 -7.49
N ASN A 144 4.13 18.57 -7.71
CA ASN A 144 5.07 19.37 -8.50
C ASN A 144 5.12 18.98 -10.00
N ALA A 145 4.38 17.93 -10.41
CA ALA A 145 4.39 17.42 -11.77
C ALA A 145 3.83 18.44 -12.78
N ARG A 146 4.59 18.71 -13.86
CA ARG A 146 4.15 19.57 -14.99
C ARG A 146 3.46 18.75 -16.09
N PRO A 147 2.53 19.32 -16.86
CA PRO A 147 1.91 18.64 -18.02
C PRO A 147 2.97 18.22 -19.06
N PRO A 148 2.83 17.06 -19.76
CA PRO A 148 1.64 16.20 -19.89
C PRO A 148 1.49 15.11 -18.80
N ALA A 149 2.41 15.02 -17.83
CA ALA A 149 2.31 14.10 -16.68
C ALA A 149 1.18 14.46 -15.68
N ALA A 150 0.44 15.53 -15.96
CA ALA A 150 -0.55 16.12 -15.07
C ALA A 150 -1.90 15.37 -15.00
N ALA A 151 -2.13 14.35 -15.84
CA ALA A 151 -3.36 13.55 -15.79
C ALA A 151 -3.57 12.81 -14.44
N ALA A 152 -2.50 12.63 -13.66
CA ALA A 152 -2.52 12.12 -12.30
C ALA A 152 -2.07 13.15 -11.24
N SER A 153 -2.07 14.44 -11.58
CA SER A 153 -1.57 15.49 -10.70
C SER A 153 -2.45 15.65 -9.47
N LEU A 154 -1.82 15.82 -8.31
CA LEU A 154 -2.48 16.32 -7.11
C LEU A 154 -2.56 17.86 -7.11
N ALA A 155 -2.69 18.47 -8.30
CA ALA A 155 -2.89 19.91 -8.44
C ALA A 155 -4.13 20.36 -7.66
N GLY A 156 -4.01 21.47 -6.93
CA GLY A 156 -5.11 22.02 -6.12
C GLY A 156 -5.23 21.44 -4.71
N MET A 157 -4.18 20.82 -4.15
CA MET A 157 -4.12 20.57 -2.70
C MET A 157 -4.20 21.87 -1.93
N THR A 158 -5.05 21.92 -0.89
CA THR A 158 -5.14 23.10 -0.03
C THR A 158 -3.95 23.19 0.93
N GLU A 159 -3.63 24.39 1.41
CA GLU A 159 -2.56 24.59 2.41
C GLU A 159 -2.83 23.80 3.70
N GLU A 160 -4.09 23.64 4.09
CA GLU A 160 -4.47 22.80 5.22
C GLU A 160 -4.17 21.32 4.96
N GLN A 161 -4.41 20.81 3.75
CA GLN A 161 -4.06 19.44 3.38
C GLN A 161 -2.55 19.24 3.42
N VAL A 162 -1.78 20.18 2.87
CA VAL A 162 -0.31 20.15 2.89
C VAL A 162 0.20 20.13 4.34
N LYS A 163 -0.30 21.03 5.19
CA LYS A 163 0.06 21.09 6.61
C LYS A 163 -0.26 19.79 7.36
N LYS A 164 -1.43 19.18 7.09
CA LYS A 164 -1.82 17.89 7.67
C LYS A 164 -0.90 16.75 7.20
N ILE A 165 -0.50 16.74 5.93
CA ILE A 165 0.40 15.73 5.37
C ILE A 165 1.81 15.87 5.94
N GLU A 166 2.33 17.09 6.11
CA GLU A 166 3.63 17.29 6.77
C GLU A 166 3.60 16.87 8.24
N ALA A 167 2.52 17.18 8.97
CA ALA A 167 2.35 16.67 10.33
C ALA A 167 2.31 15.13 10.38
N LEU A 168 1.61 14.50 9.42
CA LEU A 168 1.57 13.05 9.28
C LEU A 168 2.96 12.48 8.95
N ARG A 169 3.71 13.13 8.05
CA ARG A 169 5.07 12.73 7.65
C ARG A 169 6.02 12.71 8.85
N VAL A 170 6.02 13.76 9.67
CA VAL A 170 6.83 13.83 10.88
C VAL A 170 6.46 12.70 11.84
N LYS A 171 5.16 12.46 12.07
CA LYS A 171 4.69 11.36 12.92
C LYS A 171 5.13 9.99 12.40
N ILE A 172 4.98 9.74 11.11
CA ILE A 172 5.37 8.46 10.49
C ILE A 172 6.89 8.26 10.54
N LYS A 173 7.69 9.32 10.38
CA LYS A 173 9.14 9.24 10.51
C LYS A 173 9.58 8.73 11.88
N VAL A 174 8.97 9.25 12.96
CA VAL A 174 9.26 8.79 14.33
C VAL A 174 8.89 7.31 14.51
N GLU A 175 7.77 6.87 13.91
CA GLU A 175 7.36 5.47 13.96
C GLU A 175 8.29 4.56 13.12
N GLU A 176 8.77 5.01 11.95
CA GLU A 176 9.81 4.31 11.17
C GLU A 176 11.09 4.12 12.00
N GLU A 177 11.59 5.18 12.63
CA GLU A 177 12.76 5.12 13.52
C GLU A 177 12.54 4.15 14.69
N ARG A 178 11.31 4.03 15.19
CA ARG A 178 10.97 3.05 16.24
C ARG A 178 11.08 1.61 15.73
N VAL A 179 10.69 1.35 14.48
CA VAL A 179 10.85 0.04 13.84
C VAL A 179 12.32 -0.26 13.61
N GLU A 180 13.09 0.71 13.12
CA GLU A 180 14.53 0.55 12.88
C GLU A 180 15.29 0.23 14.18
N ARG A 181 14.97 0.93 15.28
CA ARG A 181 15.55 0.62 16.60
C ARG A 181 15.18 -0.77 17.11
N GLU A 182 13.96 -1.25 16.86
CA GLU A 182 13.57 -2.61 17.25
C GLU A 182 14.32 -3.66 16.41
N MET A 183 14.47 -3.42 15.10
CA MET A 183 15.26 -4.28 14.23
C MET A 183 16.72 -4.36 14.68
N GLU A 184 17.32 -3.22 15.04
CA GLU A 184 18.67 -3.15 15.60
C GLU A 184 18.79 -3.98 16.88
N ARG A 185 17.82 -3.87 17.80
CA ARG A 185 17.79 -4.70 19.01
C ARG A 185 17.77 -6.20 18.69
N GLN A 186 17.00 -6.63 17.69
CA GLN A 186 16.98 -8.02 17.26
C GLN A 186 18.34 -8.44 16.68
N GLN A 187 18.94 -7.62 15.82
CA GLN A 187 20.26 -7.89 15.22
C GLN A 187 21.37 -7.97 16.27
N VAL A 188 21.38 -7.08 17.26
CA VAL A 188 22.35 -7.11 18.37
C VAL A 188 22.15 -8.37 19.22
N GLY A 189 20.90 -8.75 19.50
CA GLY A 189 20.59 -9.99 20.22
C GLY A 189 21.05 -11.25 19.46
N MET A 190 20.97 -11.24 18.12
CA MET A 190 21.46 -12.33 17.28
C MET A 190 23.00 -12.43 17.27
N ALA A 191 23.67 -11.28 17.30
CA ALA A 191 25.12 -11.21 17.31
C ALA A 191 25.73 -11.41 18.72
N ASP A 192 24.91 -11.54 19.76
CA ASP A 192 25.40 -11.68 21.13
C ASP A 192 26.25 -12.94 21.28
N ARG A 193 27.36 -12.80 22.01
CA ARG A 193 28.38 -13.85 22.21
C ARG A 193 27.76 -15.12 22.78
N LYS A 194 26.70 -14.99 23.60
CA LYS A 194 25.97 -16.13 24.16
C LYS A 194 25.23 -16.92 23.08
N MET A 195 24.63 -16.28 22.08
CA MET A 195 23.99 -16.98 20.96
C MET A 195 25.04 -17.69 20.10
N VAL A 196 26.14 -17.02 19.79
CA VAL A 196 27.25 -17.59 19.01
C VAL A 196 27.87 -18.80 19.72
N GLU A 197 28.05 -18.72 21.04
CA GLU A 197 28.61 -19.80 21.85
C GLU A 197 27.65 -20.98 21.96
N LEU A 198 26.34 -20.74 22.10
CA LEU A 198 25.32 -21.81 22.09
C LEU A 198 25.34 -22.61 20.78
N VAL A 199 25.45 -21.93 19.62
CA VAL A 199 25.57 -22.58 18.31
C VAL A 199 26.89 -23.37 18.18
N ARG A 200 28.00 -22.84 18.72
CA ARG A 200 29.29 -23.55 18.74
C ARG A 200 29.24 -24.81 19.60
N GLN A 201 28.63 -24.74 20.77
CA GLN A 201 28.50 -25.86 21.70
C GLN A 201 27.61 -26.96 21.13
N GLU A 202 26.51 -26.62 20.45
CA GLU A 202 25.66 -27.60 19.76
C GLU A 202 26.44 -28.38 18.68
N ARG A 203 27.25 -27.68 17.86
CA ARG A 203 28.10 -28.33 16.85
C ARG A 203 29.14 -29.28 17.43
N LEU A 204 29.59 -29.06 18.66
CA LEU A 204 30.65 -29.83 19.31
C LEU A 204 30.13 -30.94 20.22
N ALA A 205 28.90 -30.84 20.74
CA ALA A 205 28.45 -31.67 21.85
C ALA A 205 27.52 -32.84 21.47
N GLU A 206 26.98 -32.90 20.23
CA GLU A 206 25.89 -33.85 19.86
C GLU A 206 24.77 -33.93 20.91
N LYS A 207 24.60 -32.89 21.73
CA LYS A 207 23.64 -32.84 22.84
C LYS A 207 22.39 -32.12 22.37
N ASN A 208 21.23 -32.74 22.66
CA ASN A 208 19.87 -32.26 22.42
C ASN A 208 19.78 -30.73 22.21
N GLY A 209 19.55 -30.33 20.95
CA GLY A 209 19.50 -28.95 20.44
C GLY A 209 18.39 -28.05 21.01
N GLY A 210 17.74 -28.42 22.12
CA GLY A 210 16.61 -27.69 22.68
C GLY A 210 16.94 -26.25 23.10
N ALA A 211 18.17 -25.97 23.56
CA ALA A 211 18.58 -24.62 23.93
C ALA A 211 18.76 -23.70 22.70
N VAL A 212 19.31 -24.22 21.61
CA VAL A 212 19.45 -23.48 20.34
C VAL A 212 18.11 -23.30 19.68
N GLU A 213 17.27 -24.33 19.66
CA GLU A 213 15.91 -24.26 19.13
C GLU A 213 15.06 -23.20 19.84
N VAL A 214 15.11 -23.13 21.17
CA VAL A 214 14.42 -22.09 21.96
C VAL A 214 14.94 -20.69 21.60
N ALA A 215 16.26 -20.53 21.45
CA ALA A 215 16.86 -19.24 21.08
C ALA A 215 16.46 -18.80 19.67
N VAL A 216 16.49 -19.72 18.69
CA VAL A 216 16.05 -19.48 17.30
C VAL A 216 14.57 -19.10 17.27
N ARG A 217 13.71 -19.82 18.00
CA ARG A 217 12.29 -19.47 18.10
C ARG A 217 12.06 -18.08 18.67
N GLY A 218 12.84 -17.69 19.70
CA GLY A 218 12.80 -16.34 20.27
C GLY A 218 13.18 -15.25 19.24
N MET A 219 14.23 -15.51 18.45
CA MET A 219 14.67 -14.63 17.36
C MET A 219 13.61 -14.50 16.26
N LEU A 220 13.00 -15.62 15.83
CA LEU A 220 11.94 -15.61 14.82
C LEU A 220 10.72 -14.81 15.31
N GLY A 221 10.30 -14.99 16.57
CA GLY A 221 9.24 -14.19 17.17
C GLY A 221 9.57 -12.69 17.25
N GLY A 222 10.85 -12.35 17.49
CA GLY A 222 11.36 -10.98 17.44
C GLY A 222 11.26 -10.36 16.03
N LEU A 223 11.64 -11.10 14.99
CA LEU A 223 11.50 -10.68 13.59
C LEU A 223 10.03 -10.55 13.17
N GLU A 224 9.16 -11.46 13.62
CA GLU A 224 7.72 -11.39 13.38
C GLU A 224 7.13 -10.09 13.96
N LYS A 225 7.53 -9.73 15.18
CA LYS A 225 7.16 -8.47 15.82
C LYS A 225 7.63 -7.25 15.02
N VAL A 226 8.89 -7.22 14.58
CA VAL A 226 9.43 -6.12 13.75
C VAL A 226 8.63 -5.97 12.46
N MET A 227 8.35 -7.08 11.78
CA MET A 227 7.55 -7.10 10.56
C MET A 227 6.14 -6.53 10.81
N LYS A 228 5.43 -6.99 11.84
CA LYS A 228 4.09 -6.46 12.19
C LYS A 228 4.13 -4.98 12.54
N MET A 229 5.18 -4.53 13.25
CA MET A 229 5.37 -3.11 13.53
C MET A 229 5.54 -2.30 12.23
N ALA A 230 6.38 -2.75 11.30
CA ALA A 230 6.58 -2.10 10.00
C ALA A 230 5.27 -2.03 9.18
N ASP A 231 4.53 -3.13 9.11
CA ASP A 231 3.25 -3.21 8.41
C ASP A 231 2.19 -2.29 9.03
N CYS A 232 2.16 -2.18 10.36
CA CYS A 232 1.32 -1.22 11.06
C CYS A 232 1.67 0.23 10.67
N VAL A 233 2.95 0.58 10.52
CA VAL A 233 3.34 1.93 10.04
C VAL A 233 2.85 2.16 8.60
N ARG A 234 2.97 1.17 7.71
CA ARG A 234 2.43 1.25 6.33
C ARG A 234 0.93 1.49 6.31
N LEU A 235 0.17 0.75 7.12
CA LEU A 235 -1.28 0.90 7.25
C LEU A 235 -1.66 2.27 7.82
N LYS A 236 -0.96 2.74 8.87
CA LYS A 236 -1.15 4.09 9.43
C LYS A 236 -0.89 5.18 8.39
N THR A 237 0.14 5.04 7.56
CA THR A 237 0.47 5.98 6.49
C THR A 237 -0.63 6.01 5.43
N LEU A 238 -1.03 4.85 4.91
CA LEU A 238 -2.10 4.78 3.91
C LEU A 238 -3.39 5.37 4.45
N LYS A 239 -3.82 4.95 5.65
CA LYS A 239 -5.02 5.50 6.29
C LYS A 239 -4.91 7.01 6.48
N GLY A 240 -3.81 7.50 7.05
CA GLY A 240 -3.60 8.93 7.29
C GLY A 240 -3.62 9.76 6.01
N MET A 241 -3.05 9.24 4.91
CA MET A 241 -3.12 9.88 3.60
C MET A 241 -4.56 9.93 3.08
N LEU A 242 -5.29 8.81 3.13
CA LEU A 242 -6.68 8.73 2.67
C LEU A 242 -7.65 9.57 3.51
N ASP A 243 -7.34 9.80 4.80
CA ASP A 243 -8.13 10.66 5.69
C ASP A 243 -7.95 12.16 5.38
N VAL A 244 -6.85 12.56 4.73
CA VAL A 244 -6.54 13.97 4.40
C VAL A 244 -6.94 14.33 2.97
N LEU A 245 -6.78 13.39 2.04
CA LEU A 245 -7.04 13.59 0.62
C LEU A 245 -8.54 13.52 0.31
N THR A 246 -8.96 14.25 -0.73
CA THR A 246 -10.30 14.10 -1.30
C THR A 246 -10.41 12.78 -2.08
N PRO A 247 -11.62 12.23 -2.34
CA PRO A 247 -11.77 10.96 -3.05
C PRO A 247 -11.03 10.89 -4.38
N THR A 248 -11.07 11.96 -5.18
CA THR A 248 -10.34 12.05 -6.46
C THR A 248 -8.82 12.03 -6.25
N GLN A 249 -8.31 12.80 -5.29
CA GLN A 249 -6.89 12.80 -4.93
C GLN A 249 -6.44 11.43 -4.41
N CYS A 250 -7.28 10.73 -3.65
CA CYS A 250 -7.00 9.36 -3.20
C CYS A 250 -6.81 8.42 -4.38
N VAL A 251 -7.70 8.46 -5.38
CA VAL A 251 -7.57 7.62 -6.59
C VAL A 251 -6.25 7.92 -7.30
N HIS A 252 -5.89 9.19 -7.50
CA HIS A 252 -4.62 9.55 -8.14
C HIS A 252 -3.39 9.08 -7.34
N PHE A 253 -3.40 9.29 -6.02
CA PHE A 253 -2.34 8.83 -5.14
C PHE A 253 -2.17 7.31 -5.19
N LEU A 254 -3.28 6.55 -5.09
CA LEU A 254 -3.25 5.09 -5.11
C LEU A 254 -2.85 4.54 -6.47
N ALA A 255 -3.30 5.15 -7.57
CA ALA A 255 -2.88 4.82 -8.92
C ALA A 255 -1.38 5.04 -9.12
N ALA A 256 -0.86 6.20 -8.70
CA ALA A 256 0.55 6.53 -8.78
C ALA A 256 1.41 5.57 -7.92
N ASN A 257 0.94 5.21 -6.73
CA ASN A 257 1.63 4.25 -5.86
C ASN A 257 1.68 2.86 -6.53
N SER A 258 0.57 2.41 -7.11
CA SER A 258 0.49 1.14 -7.82
C SER A 258 1.38 1.13 -9.07
N MET A 259 1.39 2.23 -9.83
CA MET A 259 2.27 2.41 -10.98
C MET A 259 3.74 2.34 -10.58
N LEU A 260 4.14 2.97 -9.48
CA LEU A 260 5.51 2.92 -8.98
C LEU A 260 5.95 1.47 -8.73
N GLN A 261 5.12 0.69 -8.04
CA GLN A 261 5.40 -0.74 -7.77
C GLN A 261 5.49 -1.56 -9.07
N ILE A 262 4.57 -1.34 -10.01
CA ILE A 262 4.57 -2.02 -11.31
C ILE A 262 5.84 -1.69 -12.11
N GLN A 263 6.27 -0.42 -12.11
CA GLN A 263 7.47 0.00 -12.84
C GLN A 263 8.74 -0.57 -12.19
N MET A 264 8.82 -0.58 -10.85
CA MET A 264 9.93 -1.23 -10.14
C MET A 264 10.07 -2.70 -10.53
N ARG A 265 8.95 -3.44 -10.57
CA ARG A 265 8.94 -4.84 -11.00
C ARG A 265 9.40 -5.02 -12.45
N LYS A 266 8.88 -4.21 -13.37
CA LYS A 266 9.28 -4.23 -14.79
C LYS A 266 10.75 -3.89 -15.01
N MET A 267 11.30 -2.96 -14.23
CA MET A 267 12.72 -2.63 -14.30
C MET A 267 13.57 -3.77 -13.75
N GLY A 268 13.17 -4.36 -12.63
CA GLY A 268 13.86 -5.51 -12.04
C GLY A 268 13.85 -6.76 -12.91
N GLU A 269 12.80 -6.99 -13.70
CA GLU A 269 12.74 -8.08 -14.69
C GLU A 269 13.77 -7.92 -15.82
N LYS A 270 14.18 -6.69 -16.17
CA LYS A 270 15.22 -6.45 -17.18
C LYS A 270 16.63 -6.71 -16.65
N GLU A 271 16.80 -6.69 -15.33
CA GLU A 271 18.09 -6.88 -14.65
C GLU A 271 18.30 -8.33 -14.15
N ARG A 272 17.37 -9.24 -14.49
CA ARG A 272 17.39 -10.65 -14.08
C ARG A 272 17.96 -11.54 -15.17
#